data_AF-A0AA38M7N6-F1
#
_entry.id   AF-A0AA38M7N6-F1
#
_cell.length_a   1.000
_cell.length_b   1.000
_cell.length_c   1.000
_cell.angle_alpha   90.00
_cell.angle_beta   90.00
_cell.angle_gamma   90.00
#
_symmetry.space_group_name_H-M   'P 1'
#
loop_
_entity.id
_entity.type
_entity.pdbx_description
1 polymer ?
#
loop_
_entity_poly.entity_id
_entity_poly.type
_entity_poly.pdbx_seq_one_letter_code
_entity_poly.pdbx_strand_id
1 'polypeptide(L)'
;MTVYEMNERANKEIAESYIKSEEGYWHNLRKYLREYAEVTGLQGFRYVAEKRSTAEKIIWSLALIFSLGGCMYMISEILNKYENSPVVVSFATEDTPLYKMPFPAVTICPEAKYNTKVFNYSDIFYRVKDGKSVNKTK
;
A
#
# COMPACT_ATOMS: atom_id res chain seq x y z
N MET A 1 30.27 39.86 45.90
CA MET A 1 29.56 39.01 44.93
C MET A 1 30.12 37.61 45.06
N THR A 2 29.34 36.69 45.61
CA THR A 2 29.81 35.32 45.92
C THR A 2 29.60 34.39 44.72
N VAL A 3 30.35 33.29 44.66
CA VAL A 3 30.20 32.25 43.62
C VAL A 3 28.77 31.73 43.54
N TYR A 4 28.06 31.70 44.67
CA TYR A 4 26.65 31.29 44.75
C TYR A 4 25.72 32.26 44.00
N GLU A 5 25.88 33.56 44.20
CA GLU A 5 25.10 34.62 43.51
C GLU A 5 25.42 34.70 42.01
N MET A 6 26.60 34.24 41.59
CA MET A 6 26.97 34.14 40.17
C MET A 6 26.26 32.96 39.51
N ASN A 7 26.22 31.79 40.17
CA ASN A 7 25.54 30.60 39.68
C ASN A 7 24.02 30.79 39.58
N GLU A 8 23.41 31.49 40.54
CA GLU A 8 21.98 31.78 40.54
C GLU A 8 21.57 32.70 39.37
N ARG A 9 22.39 33.72 39.06
CA ARG A 9 22.18 34.56 37.87
C ARG A 9 22.32 33.79 36.57
N ALA A 10 23.36 32.95 36.45
CA ALA A 10 23.57 32.13 35.25
C ALA A 10 22.39 31.16 35.01
N ASN A 11 21.87 30.52 36.07
CA ASN A 11 20.71 29.63 35.96
C ASN A 11 19.43 30.38 35.56
N LYS A 12 19.26 31.61 36.03
CA LYS A 12 18.12 32.45 35.65
C LYS A 12 18.17 32.87 34.18
N GLU A 13 19.35 33.26 33.70
CA GLU A 13 19.57 33.59 32.28
C GLU A 13 19.34 32.38 31.37
N ILE A 14 19.78 31.18 31.79
CA ILE A 14 19.50 29.92 31.08
C ILE A 14 17.99 29.65 31.03
N ALA A 15 17.28 29.77 32.16
CA ALA A 15 15.83 29.57 32.21
C ALA A 15 15.08 30.57 31.31
N GLU A 16 15.46 31.85 31.33
CA GLU A 16 14.90 32.88 30.46
C GLU A 16 15.17 32.60 28.98
N SER A 17 16.36 32.06 28.65
CA SER A 17 16.70 31.65 27.28
C SER A 17 15.85 30.48 26.78
N TYR A 18 15.56 29.50 27.64
CA TYR A 18 14.68 28.37 27.32
C TYR A 18 13.25 28.84 27.10
N ILE A 19 12.70 29.65 28.00
CA ILE A 19 11.33 30.19 27.90
C ILE A 19 11.17 31.01 26.61
N LYS A 20 12.15 31.87 26.29
CA LYS A 20 12.12 32.66 25.05
C LYS A 20 12.19 31.80 23.79
N SER A 21 12.98 30.72 23.82
CA SER A 21 13.07 29.76 22.71
C SER A 21 11.74 29.03 22.50
N GLU A 22 11.07 28.67 23.60
CA GLU A 22 9.80 27.98 23.61
C GLU A 22 8.67 28.88 23.09
N GLU A 23 8.57 30.12 23.57
CA GLU A 23 7.57 31.08 23.08
C GLU A 23 7.71 31.34 21.56
N GLY A 24 8.94 31.49 21.08
CA GLY A 24 9.24 31.65 19.65
C GLY A 24 8.87 30.41 18.83
N TYR A 25 9.14 29.22 19.37
CA TYR A 25 8.77 27.94 18.75
C TYR A 25 7.25 27.80 18.61
N TRP A 26 6.49 28.04 19.67
CA TRP A 26 5.03 27.94 19.65
C TRP A 26 4.38 28.94 18.69
N HIS A 27 4.93 30.15 18.58
CA HIS A 27 4.45 31.15 17.62
C HIS A 27 4.63 30.66 16.17
N ASN A 28 5.82 30.15 15.84
CA ASN A 28 6.12 29.63 14.51
C ASN A 28 5.30 28.38 14.20
N LEU A 29 5.19 27.46 15.15
CA LEU A 29 4.36 26.26 15.01
C LEU A 29 2.90 26.62 14.75
N ARG A 30 2.33 27.58 15.50
CA ARG A 30 0.96 28.07 15.29
C ARG A 30 0.81 28.70 13.91
N LYS A 31 1.81 29.46 13.44
CA LYS A 31 1.80 30.08 12.10
C LYS A 31 1.78 29.01 11.01
N TYR A 32 2.70 28.05 11.06
CA TYR A 32 2.77 26.98 10.06
C TYR A 32 1.53 26.09 10.09
N LEU A 33 1.02 25.74 11.27
CA LEU A 33 -0.23 24.98 11.39
C LEU A 33 -1.41 25.75 10.82
N ARG A 34 -1.45 27.08 10.97
CA ARG A 34 -2.52 27.93 10.40
C ARG A 34 -2.44 27.98 8.88
N GLU A 35 -1.26 28.23 8.32
CA GLU A 35 -1.02 28.22 6.87
C GLU A 35 -1.32 26.84 6.27
N TYR A 36 -0.84 25.78 6.92
CA TYR A 36 -1.09 24.40 6.49
C TYR A 36 -2.57 24.04 6.58
N ALA A 37 -3.28 24.41 7.65
CA ALA A 37 -4.71 24.14 7.79
C ALA A 37 -5.58 24.92 6.78
N GLU A 38 -5.16 26.12 6.37
CA GLU A 38 -5.82 26.89 5.31
C GLU A 38 -5.69 26.21 3.94
N VAL A 39 -4.55 25.58 3.64
CA VAL A 39 -4.30 24.90 2.36
C VAL A 39 -4.85 23.47 2.33
N THR A 40 -4.74 22.73 3.43
CA THR A 40 -4.97 21.27 3.42
C THR A 40 -6.40 20.85 3.69
N GLY A 41 -7.31 21.77 4.02
CA GLY A 41 -8.72 21.42 4.26
C GLY A 41 -8.90 20.32 5.31
N LEU A 42 -7.92 20.14 6.20
CA LEU A 42 -7.93 19.09 7.21
C LEU A 42 -9.19 19.23 8.06
N GLN A 43 -9.93 18.13 8.11
CA GLN A 43 -11.26 18.07 8.67
C GLN A 43 -11.23 18.39 10.17
N GLY A 44 -11.57 19.64 10.54
CA GLY A 44 -11.82 20.04 11.93
C GLY A 44 -11.10 21.30 12.43
N PHE A 45 -9.99 21.73 11.84
CA PHE A 45 -9.22 22.86 12.41
C PHE A 45 -9.94 24.21 12.29
N ARG A 46 -10.75 24.38 11.25
CA ARG A 46 -11.62 25.55 11.07
C ARG A 46 -12.64 25.69 12.21
N TYR A 47 -13.10 24.58 12.79
CA TYR A 47 -14.02 24.58 13.94
C TYR A 47 -13.32 24.89 15.27
N VAL A 48 -12.05 24.52 15.42
CA VAL A 48 -11.22 24.86 16.60
C VAL A 48 -10.95 26.38 16.68
N ALA A 49 -10.88 27.05 15.53
CA ALA A 49 -10.54 28.48 15.43
C ALA A 49 -11.74 29.45 15.56
N GLU A 50 -12.97 28.98 15.36
CA GLU A 50 -14.19 29.80 15.46
C GLU A 50 -14.55 30.13 16.93
N LYS A 51 -15.21 31.28 17.19
CA LYS A 51 -15.65 31.71 18.54
C LYS A 51 -16.82 30.86 19.08
N ARG A 52 -16.59 29.58 19.36
CA ARG A 52 -17.54 28.68 20.02
C ARG A 52 -16.98 28.16 21.36
N SER A 53 -17.87 27.58 22.17
CA SER A 53 -17.66 27.05 23.52
C SER A 53 -16.33 26.30 23.66
N THR A 54 -15.64 26.52 24.78
CA THR A 54 -14.36 25.88 25.11
C THR A 54 -14.42 24.35 25.03
N ALA A 55 -15.58 23.75 25.32
CA ALA A 55 -15.78 22.30 25.25
C ALA A 55 -15.70 21.74 23.82
N GLU A 56 -16.24 22.47 22.84
CA GLU A 56 -16.23 22.06 21.44
C GLU A 56 -14.79 22.04 20.90
N LYS A 57 -13.99 23.04 21.28
CA LYS A 57 -12.56 23.10 20.94
C LYS A 57 -11.78 21.90 21.50
N ILE A 58 -12.08 21.49 22.72
CA ILE A 58 -11.44 20.33 23.36
C ILE A 58 -11.80 19.06 22.58
N ILE A 59 -13.07 18.83 22.26
CA ILE A 59 -13.52 17.64 21.53
C ILE A 59 -12.84 17.57 20.15
N TRP A 60 -12.81 18.66 19.40
CA TRP A 60 -12.15 18.70 18.09
C TRP A 60 -10.62 18.54 18.20
N SER A 61 -10.00 19.09 19.25
CA SER A 61 -8.57 18.87 19.50
C SER A 61 -8.25 17.40 19.80
N LEU A 62 -9.08 16.73 20.60
CA LEU A 62 -8.93 15.32 20.92
C LEU A 62 -9.14 14.44 19.69
N ALA A 63 -10.17 14.71 18.89
CA ALA A 63 -10.40 14.02 17.63
C ALA A 63 -9.20 14.15 16.67
N LEU A 64 -8.59 15.33 16.59
CA LEU A 64 -7.41 15.57 15.77
C LEU A 64 -6.17 14.81 16.28
N ILE A 65 -5.93 14.86 17.60
CA ILE A 65 -4.82 14.12 18.22
C ILE A 65 -5.00 12.61 18.01
N PHE A 66 -6.21 12.10 18.19
CA PHE A 66 -6.50 10.68 18.02
C PHE A 66 -6.33 10.25 16.55
N SER A 67 -6.80 11.06 15.61
CA SER A 67 -6.59 10.82 14.18
C SER A 67 -5.11 10.82 13.82
N LEU A 68 -4.33 11.78 14.32
CA LEU A 68 -2.89 11.85 14.06
C LEU A 68 -2.16 10.66 14.67
N GLY A 69 -2.48 10.29 15.91
CA GLY A 69 -1.92 9.12 16.58
C GLY A 69 -2.23 7.83 15.84
N GLY A 70 -3.48 7.66 15.36
CA GLY A 70 -3.88 6.52 14.54
C GLY A 70 -3.13 6.46 13.21
N CYS A 71 -2.96 7.59 12.53
CA CYS A 71 -2.14 7.68 11.32
C CYS A 71 -0.70 7.27 11.59
N MET A 72 -0.08 7.80 12.64
CA MET A 72 1.30 7.45 13.01
C MET A 72 1.43 5.96 13.35
N TYR A 73 0.48 5.38 14.08
CA TYR A 73 0.47 3.95 14.39
C TYR A 73 0.38 3.09 13.11
N MET A 74 -0.52 3.43 12.20
CA MET A 74 -0.66 2.71 10.92
C MET A 74 0.60 2.83 10.06
N ILE A 75 1.22 4.01 10.00
CA ILE A 75 2.49 4.22 9.29
C ILE A 75 3.58 3.33 9.90
N SER A 76 3.74 3.33 11.22
CA SER A 76 4.72 2.48 11.91
C SER A 76 4.48 0.99 11.64
N GLU A 77 3.23 0.55 11.62
CA GLU A 77 2.86 -0.83 11.31
C GLU A 77 3.16 -1.20 9.84
N ILE A 78 2.91 -0.29 8.91
CA ILE A 78 3.25 -0.46 7.48
C ILE A 78 4.77 -0.52 7.31
N LEU A 79 5.51 0.35 7.99
CA LEU A 79 6.98 0.35 7.96
C LEU A 79 7.54 -0.94 8.56
N ASN A 80 7.01 -1.38 9.69
CA ASN A 80 7.37 -2.65 10.32
C ASN A 80 7.06 -3.83 9.39
N LYS A 81 5.92 -3.83 8.68
CA LYS A 81 5.60 -4.85 7.67
C LYS A 81 6.52 -4.76 6.45
N TYR A 82 6.89 -3.57 6.01
CA TYR A 82 7.83 -3.35 4.91
C TYR A 82 9.23 -3.90 5.25
N GLU A 83 9.69 -3.71 6.49
CA GLU A 83 10.95 -4.27 6.97
C GLU A 83 10.90 -5.80 7.14
N ASN A 84 9.81 -6.34 7.70
CA ASN A 84 9.68 -7.78 7.98
C ASN A 84 9.24 -8.63 6.79
N SER A 85 8.58 -8.03 5.80
CA SER A 85 8.10 -8.70 4.59
C SER A 85 7.99 -7.67 3.48
N PRO A 86 9.11 -7.26 2.87
CA PRO A 86 9.06 -6.43 1.69
C PRO A 86 8.31 -7.22 0.62
N VAL A 87 7.08 -6.81 0.30
CA VAL A 87 6.37 -7.32 -0.87
C VAL A 87 7.09 -6.76 -2.08
N VAL A 88 8.18 -7.42 -2.46
CA VAL A 88 8.88 -7.18 -3.72
C VAL A 88 7.94 -7.71 -4.79
N VAL A 89 7.14 -6.82 -5.39
CA VAL A 89 6.49 -7.11 -6.67
C VAL A 89 7.59 -7.17 -7.72
N SER A 90 8.20 -8.34 -7.79
CA SER A 90 9.12 -8.73 -8.85
C SER A 90 8.30 -8.94 -10.11
N PHE A 91 7.94 -7.85 -10.80
CA PHE A 91 7.82 -7.94 -12.24
C PHE A 91 9.24 -8.13 -12.75
N ALA A 92 9.61 -9.39 -12.96
CA ALA A 92 10.71 -9.68 -13.85
C ALA A 92 10.22 -9.30 -15.27
N THR A 93 10.16 -8.00 -15.54
CA THR A 93 10.37 -7.48 -16.88
C THR A 93 11.88 -7.56 -17.13
N GLU A 94 12.44 -8.78 -17.02
CA GLU A 94 13.54 -9.06 -17.92
C GLU A 94 12.87 -8.97 -19.28
N ASP A 95 13.20 -7.93 -20.04
CA ASP A 95 13.06 -7.95 -21.48
C ASP A 95 13.86 -9.15 -21.95
N THR A 96 13.32 -10.37 -21.83
CA THR A 96 13.92 -11.53 -22.46
C THR A 96 13.90 -11.16 -23.92
N PRO A 97 15.08 -10.89 -24.51
CA PRO A 97 15.10 -10.39 -25.87
C PRO A 97 14.44 -11.48 -26.72
N LEU A 98 13.63 -11.09 -27.70
CA LEU A 98 12.67 -11.97 -28.39
C LEU A 98 13.26 -13.34 -28.84
N TYR A 99 14.57 -13.44 -29.02
CA TYR A 99 15.32 -14.66 -29.35
C TYR A 99 15.46 -15.70 -28.22
N LYS A 100 15.21 -15.36 -26.94
CA LYS A 100 15.32 -16.26 -25.78
C LYS A 100 13.98 -16.85 -25.34
N MET A 101 12.85 -16.36 -25.87
CA MET A 101 11.54 -16.93 -25.61
C MET A 101 11.38 -18.23 -26.41
N PRO A 102 11.27 -19.42 -25.76
CA PRO A 102 11.04 -20.66 -26.48
C PRO A 102 9.71 -20.53 -27.22
N PHE A 103 9.71 -20.90 -28.50
CA PHE A 103 8.48 -20.93 -29.28
C PHE A 103 7.49 -21.87 -28.56
N PRO A 104 6.25 -21.42 -28.29
CA PRO A 104 5.31 -22.23 -27.55
C PRO A 104 5.08 -23.55 -28.28
N ALA A 105 4.79 -24.63 -27.55
CA ALA A 105 4.44 -25.89 -28.16
C ALA A 105 3.15 -25.71 -28.99
N VAL A 106 3.30 -25.70 -30.33
CA VAL A 106 2.16 -25.64 -31.24
C VAL A 106 1.71 -27.06 -31.55
N THR A 107 0.61 -27.45 -30.93
CA THR A 107 -0.05 -28.72 -31.25
C THR A 107 -1.05 -28.49 -32.38
N ILE A 108 -0.73 -29.01 -33.57
CA ILE A 108 -1.65 -28.99 -34.72
C ILE A 108 -2.45 -30.28 -34.71
N CYS A 109 -3.76 -30.18 -34.47
CA CYS A 109 -4.67 -31.30 -34.61
C CYS A 109 -5.26 -31.32 -36.02
N PRO A 110 -5.18 -32.44 -36.77
CA PRO A 110 -5.93 -32.57 -38.01
C PRO A 110 -7.43 -32.53 -37.69
N GLU A 111 -8.21 -31.87 -38.55
CA GLU A 111 -9.67 -31.82 -38.41
C GLU A 111 -10.29 -33.24 -38.47
N ALA A 112 -9.66 -34.13 -39.22
CA ALA A 112 -10.03 -35.55 -39.28
C ALA A 112 -9.69 -36.27 -37.96
N LYS A 113 -10.73 -36.57 -37.18
CA LYS A 113 -10.62 -37.25 -35.87
C LYS A 113 -10.23 -38.73 -35.96
N TYR A 114 -10.32 -39.34 -37.14
CA TYR A 114 -10.04 -40.76 -37.35
C TYR A 114 -9.36 -40.98 -38.70
N ASN A 115 -8.49 -41.99 -38.76
CA ASN A 115 -7.83 -42.38 -40.00
C ASN A 115 -8.73 -43.34 -40.77
N THR A 116 -9.32 -42.89 -41.87
CA THR A 116 -10.20 -43.70 -42.73
C THR A 116 -9.53 -44.94 -43.32
N LYS A 117 -8.19 -44.95 -43.44
CA LYS A 117 -7.43 -46.12 -43.91
C LYS A 117 -7.30 -47.21 -42.84
N VAL A 118 -7.28 -46.83 -41.57
CA VAL A 118 -7.19 -47.77 -40.43
C VAL A 118 -8.58 -48.13 -39.92
N PHE A 119 -9.50 -47.18 -39.92
CA PHE A 119 -10.86 -47.34 -39.43
C PHE A 119 -11.87 -46.81 -40.46
N ASN A 120 -12.38 -47.73 -41.27
CA ASN A 120 -13.42 -47.41 -42.25
C ASN A 120 -14.80 -47.53 -41.59
N TYR A 121 -15.38 -46.38 -41.24
CA TYR A 121 -16.66 -46.32 -40.54
C TYR A 121 -17.80 -46.97 -41.35
N SER A 122 -17.82 -46.78 -42.67
CA SER A 122 -18.85 -47.35 -43.54
C SER A 122 -18.82 -48.88 -43.52
N ASP A 123 -17.64 -49.49 -43.70
CA ASP A 123 -17.49 -50.96 -43.69
C ASP A 123 -17.89 -51.56 -42.33
N ILE A 124 -17.48 -50.93 -41.22
CA ILE A 124 -17.84 -51.38 -39.87
C ILE A 124 -19.34 -51.25 -39.64
N PHE A 125 -19.96 -50.14 -40.05
CA PHE A 125 -21.40 -49.92 -39.92
C PHE A 125 -22.20 -51.01 -40.62
N TYR A 126 -21.81 -51.39 -41.85
CA TYR A 126 -22.48 -52.48 -42.58
C TYR A 126 -22.27 -53.85 -41.92
N ARG A 127 -21.07 -54.16 -41.43
CA ARG A 127 -20.81 -55.44 -40.74
C ARG A 127 -21.62 -55.60 -39.45
N VAL A 128 -21.77 -54.52 -38.68
CA VAL A 128 -22.61 -54.51 -37.48
C VAL A 128 -24.09 -54.68 -37.86
N LYS A 129 -24.56 -54.00 -38.92
CA LYS A 129 -25.92 -54.15 -39.43
C LYS A 129 -26.21 -55.60 -39.88
N ASP A 130 -25.22 -56.27 -40.46
CA ASP A 130 -25.32 -57.66 -40.93
C ASP A 130 -25.08 -58.70 -39.80
N GLY A 131 -24.92 -58.27 -38.55
CA GLY A 131 -24.73 -59.15 -37.39
C GLY A 131 -23.36 -59.85 -37.32
N LYS A 132 -22.36 -59.38 -38.08
CA LYS A 132 -21.00 -59.93 -38.10
C LYS A 132 -20.15 -59.30 -36.99
N SER A 133 -19.27 -60.09 -36.38
CA SER A 133 -18.36 -59.60 -35.34
C SER A 133 -17.29 -58.66 -35.93
N VAL A 134 -17.15 -57.48 -35.34
CA VAL A 134 -16.10 -56.52 -35.70
C VAL A 134 -14.90 -56.78 -34.80
N ASN A 135 -13.84 -57.38 -35.36
CA ASN A 135 -12.62 -57.60 -34.63
C ASN A 135 -11.77 -56.33 -34.68
N LYS A 136 -11.35 -55.79 -33.51
CA LYS A 136 -10.49 -54.60 -33.45
C LYS A 136 -9.10 -54.98 -33.90
N THR A 137 -8.79 -54.77 -35.18
CA THR A 137 -7.40 -54.83 -35.64
C THR A 137 -6.69 -53.59 -35.12
N LYS A 138 -5.59 -53.82 -34.41
CA LYS A 138 -4.84 -52.85 -33.60
C LYS A 138 -4.18 -51.78 -34.46
#